data_AF-A0A2N2L2M1-F1
#
_entry.id   AF-A0A2N2L2M1-F1
#
_cell.length_a   1.000
_cell.length_b   1.000
_cell.length_c   1.000
_cell.angle_alpha   90.00
_cell.angle_beta   90.00
_cell.angle_gamma   90.00
#
_symmetry.space_group_name_H-M   'P 1'
#
loop_
_entity.id
_entity.type
_entity.pdbx_description
1 polymer ?
#
loop_
_entity_poly.entity_id
_entity_poly.type
_entity_poly.pdbx_seq_one_letter_code
_entity_poly.pdbx_strand_id
1 'polypeptide(L)'
;MPSNKPIITDELLNQHRGLVGSIVKSYSGKGLSDDDLFQEGMIGLMKAAHSYDPDKGTQFSSYAVYWIKKYILEALAREQRTSLGAVELTEKIISSSSAPAITQDKPQLLIPSSFPPLEAEILKLSLEQQLSLKQISQILDISVERCKQLKLKALRRFKVWKT
;
A
#
# COMPACT_ATOMS: atom_id res chain seq x y z
N MET A 1 -14.13 -40.63 12.89
CA MET A 1 -13.17 -40.58 14.01
C MET A 1 -13.14 -39.15 14.48
N PRO A 2 -13.57 -38.81 15.71
CA PRO A 2 -13.46 -37.44 16.17
C PRO A 2 -11.96 -37.11 16.24
N SER A 3 -11.52 -36.27 15.32
CA SER A 3 -10.20 -35.65 15.31
C SER A 3 -9.97 -35.04 16.69
N ASN A 4 -9.07 -35.63 17.48
CA ASN A 4 -8.63 -35.14 18.78
C ASN A 4 -7.81 -33.86 18.57
N LYS A 5 -8.50 -32.80 18.15
CA LYS A 5 -7.90 -31.49 17.95
C LYS A 5 -7.47 -31.03 19.34
N PRO A 6 -6.19 -30.68 19.57
CA PRO A 6 -5.76 -30.25 20.88
C PRO A 6 -6.63 -29.07 21.32
N ILE A 7 -7.34 -29.25 22.43
CA ILE A 7 -8.03 -28.16 23.11
C ILE A 7 -6.95 -27.13 23.39
N ILE A 8 -7.20 -25.89 22.98
CA ILE A 8 -6.27 -24.80 23.20
C ILE A 8 -6.27 -24.55 24.69
N THR A 9 -5.20 -24.96 25.33
CA THR A 9 -5.00 -24.66 26.74
C THR A 9 -4.38 -23.28 26.84
N ASP A 10 -4.96 -22.43 27.69
CA ASP A 10 -4.38 -21.13 28.04
C ASP A 10 -2.92 -21.28 28.52
N GLU A 11 -2.61 -22.43 29.10
CA GLU A 11 -1.27 -22.80 29.53
C GLU A 11 -0.27 -22.92 28.37
N LEU A 12 -0.65 -23.53 27.23
CA LEU A 12 0.21 -23.59 26.05
C LEU A 12 0.53 -22.18 25.52
N LEU A 13 -0.49 -21.30 25.48
CA LEU A 13 -0.29 -19.92 25.04
C LEU A 13 0.65 -19.16 25.98
N ASN A 14 0.46 -19.32 27.29
CA ASN A 14 1.31 -18.68 28.31
C ASN A 14 2.77 -19.17 28.25
N GLN A 15 3.01 -20.45 28.03
CA GLN A 15 4.37 -21.01 27.87
C GLN A 15 5.11 -20.40 26.67
N HIS A 16 4.40 -20.12 25.58
CA HIS A 16 4.98 -19.57 24.35
C HIS A 16 4.86 -18.05 24.22
N ARG A 17 4.37 -17.35 25.24
CA ARG A 17 4.30 -15.87 25.28
C ARG A 17 5.66 -15.21 25.05
N GLY A 18 6.72 -15.75 25.65
CA GLY A 18 8.08 -15.25 25.50
C GLY A 18 8.65 -15.38 24.08
N LEU A 19 8.20 -16.39 23.32
CA LEU A 19 8.57 -16.56 21.91
C LEU A 19 8.01 -15.43 21.05
N VAL A 20 6.78 -14.98 21.33
CA VAL A 20 6.21 -13.84 20.61
C VAL A 20 7.02 -12.58 20.89
N GLY A 21 7.34 -12.32 22.16
CA GLY A 21 8.16 -11.17 22.55
C GLY A 21 9.54 -11.15 21.89
N SER A 22 10.21 -12.29 21.71
CA SER A 22 11.52 -12.35 21.04
C SER A 22 11.41 -12.06 19.54
N ILE A 23 10.34 -12.49 18.88
CA ILE A 23 10.09 -12.22 17.46
C ILE A 23 9.75 -10.74 17.24
N VAL A 24 8.88 -10.16 18.08
CA VAL A 24 8.44 -8.75 17.98
C VAL A 24 9.60 -7.78 17.95
N LYS A 25 10.66 -8.01 18.75
CA LYS A 25 11.88 -7.19 18.77
C LYS A 25 12.54 -7.02 17.39
N SER A 26 12.35 -7.97 16.47
CA SER A 26 12.89 -7.88 15.11
C SER A 26 12.06 -6.97 14.18
N TYR A 27 10.88 -6.55 14.63
CA TYR A 27 9.91 -5.73 13.91
C TYR A 27 9.62 -4.38 14.57
N SER A 28 10.23 -4.10 15.73
CA SER A 28 10.14 -2.81 16.41
C SER A 28 10.53 -1.64 15.49
N GLY A 29 9.84 -0.51 15.64
CA GLY A 29 10.11 0.73 14.90
C GLY A 29 9.67 0.72 13.43
N LYS A 30 8.85 -0.25 12.99
CA LYS A 30 8.37 -0.37 11.60
C LYS A 30 6.96 0.22 11.35
N GLY A 31 6.49 1.08 12.25
CA GLY A 31 5.23 1.81 12.12
C GLY A 31 4.13 1.42 13.11
N LEU A 32 4.24 0.26 13.77
CA LEU A 32 3.37 -0.15 14.87
C LEU A 32 4.14 -0.14 16.20
N SER A 33 3.42 0.04 17.31
CA SER A 33 4.01 -0.07 18.65
C SER A 33 4.38 -1.52 18.97
N ASP A 34 5.36 -1.72 19.86
CA ASP A 34 5.76 -3.08 20.26
C ASP A 34 4.60 -3.86 20.90
N ASP A 35 3.70 -3.17 21.61
CA ASP A 35 2.49 -3.77 22.19
C ASP A 35 1.51 -4.22 21.10
N ASP A 36 1.28 -3.41 20.06
CA ASP A 36 0.41 -3.78 18.94
C ASP A 36 0.97 -4.98 18.17
N LEU A 37 2.28 -4.96 17.89
CA LEU A 37 2.98 -6.08 17.25
C LEU A 37 2.90 -7.36 18.09
N PHE A 38 3.00 -7.21 19.41
CA PHE A 38 2.88 -8.33 20.34
C PHE A 38 1.47 -8.92 20.32
N GLN A 39 0.43 -8.09 20.32
CA GLN A 39 -0.96 -8.56 20.27
C GLN A 39 -1.26 -9.28 18.95
N GLU A 40 -0.82 -8.73 17.81
CA GLU A 40 -0.96 -9.38 16.50
C GLU A 40 -0.18 -10.70 16.45
N GLY A 41 1.03 -10.73 17.03
CA GLY A 41 1.80 -11.95 17.19
C GLY A 41 1.10 -13.01 18.06
N MET A 42 0.41 -12.60 19.13
CA MET A 42 -0.38 -13.49 19.99
C MET A 42 -1.57 -14.10 19.25
N ILE A 43 -2.24 -13.33 18.38
CA ILE A 43 -3.29 -13.84 17.48
C ILE A 43 -2.69 -14.90 16.53
N GLY A 44 -1.49 -14.65 15.99
CA GLY A 44 -0.75 -15.63 15.20
C GLY A 44 -0.42 -16.91 15.97
N LEU A 45 0.01 -16.80 17.23
CA LEU A 45 0.26 -17.95 18.10
C LEU A 45 -1.01 -18.76 18.37
N MET A 46 -2.11 -18.09 18.68
CA MET A 46 -3.42 -18.74 18.83
C MET A 46 -3.79 -19.49 17.56
N LYS A 47 -3.61 -18.88 16.38
CA LYS A 47 -3.90 -19.53 15.10
C LYS A 47 -3.04 -20.78 14.88
N ALA A 48 -1.77 -20.72 15.26
CA ALA A 48 -0.87 -21.87 15.24
C ALA A 48 -1.39 -22.97 16.18
N ALA A 49 -1.73 -22.65 17.43
CA ALA A 49 -2.26 -23.62 18.39
C ALA A 49 -3.53 -24.32 17.88
N HIS A 50 -4.46 -23.56 17.28
CA HIS A 50 -5.69 -24.12 16.68
C HIS A 50 -5.44 -25.12 15.54
N SER A 51 -4.32 -24.99 14.82
CA SER A 51 -4.07 -25.69 13.56
C SER A 51 -2.88 -26.64 13.65
N TYR A 52 -2.26 -26.74 14.82
CA TYR A 52 -1.09 -27.57 15.05
C TYR A 52 -1.51 -29.04 15.18
N ASP A 53 -0.69 -29.90 14.59
CA ASP A 53 -0.88 -31.34 14.57
C ASP A 53 0.43 -32.00 15.01
N PRO A 54 0.49 -32.55 16.24
CA PRO A 54 1.69 -33.20 16.76
C PRO A 54 2.15 -34.40 15.92
N ASP A 55 1.23 -35.07 15.22
CA ASP A 55 1.53 -36.30 14.45
C ASP A 55 2.39 -36.01 13.21
N LYS A 56 2.53 -34.73 12.84
CA LYS A 56 3.41 -34.27 11.74
C LYS A 56 4.89 -34.16 12.12
N GLY A 57 5.26 -34.40 13.38
CA GLY A 57 6.65 -34.53 13.82
C GLY A 57 7.45 -33.22 13.94
N THR A 58 6.83 -32.05 13.76
CA THR A 58 7.49 -30.75 13.96
C THR A 58 7.16 -30.20 15.33
N GLN A 59 8.14 -29.64 16.06
CA GLN A 59 7.86 -28.97 17.33
C GLN A 59 6.91 -27.78 17.16
N PHE A 60 6.03 -27.57 18.14
CA PHE A 60 5.07 -26.46 18.11
C PHE A 60 5.73 -25.09 17.99
N SER A 61 6.85 -24.86 18.67
CA SER A 61 7.62 -23.61 18.60
C SER A 61 8.03 -23.28 17.16
N SER A 62 8.57 -24.25 16.43
CA SER A 62 8.96 -24.09 15.03
C SER A 62 7.76 -23.76 14.14
N TYR A 63 6.61 -24.42 14.36
CA TYR A 63 5.38 -24.16 13.63
C TYR A 63 4.81 -22.76 13.93
N ALA A 64 4.83 -22.35 15.21
CA ALA A 64 4.30 -21.07 15.67
C ALA A 64 5.07 -19.88 15.08
N VAL A 65 6.39 -19.98 14.90
CA VAL A 65 7.23 -18.90 14.34
C VAL A 65 6.68 -18.40 13.00
N TYR A 66 6.23 -19.29 12.11
CA TYR A 66 5.66 -18.91 10.82
C TYR A 66 4.42 -18.04 10.98
N TRP A 67 3.47 -18.50 11.81
CA TRP A 67 2.20 -17.81 12.00
C TRP A 67 2.36 -16.48 12.74
N ILE A 68 3.23 -16.42 13.75
CA ILE A 68 3.54 -15.17 14.47
C ILE A 68 4.08 -14.13 13.48
N LYS A 69 5.10 -14.49 12.69
CA LYS A 69 5.69 -13.58 11.69
C LYS A 69 4.69 -13.15 10.63
N LYS A 70 3.84 -14.07 10.16
CA LYS A 70 2.82 -13.79 9.15
C LYS A 70 1.84 -12.71 9.64
N TYR A 71 1.29 -12.88 10.83
CA TYR A 71 0.30 -11.94 11.37
C TYR A 71 0.92 -10.56 11.67
N ILE A 72 2.14 -10.51 12.21
CA ILE A 72 2.90 -9.27 12.39
C ILE A 72 3.08 -8.54 11.05
N LEU A 73 3.49 -9.25 10.00
CA LEU A 73 3.69 -8.66 8.67
C LEU A 73 2.38 -8.17 8.04
N GLU A 74 1.29 -8.93 8.20
CA GLU A 74 -0.04 -8.53 7.74
C GLU A 74 -0.54 -7.27 8.45
N ALA A 75 -0.29 -7.15 9.75
CA ALA A 75 -0.62 -5.96 10.53
C ALA A 75 0.16 -4.73 10.07
N LEU A 76 1.47 -4.86 9.87
CA LEU A 76 2.29 -3.79 9.32
C LEU A 76 1.83 -3.35 7.92
N ALA A 77 1.46 -4.30 7.07
CA ALA A 77 0.95 -3.99 5.73
C ALA A 77 -0.42 -3.29 5.78
N ARG A 78 -1.29 -3.68 6.74
CA ARG A 78 -2.58 -3.03 6.96
C ARG A 78 -2.40 -1.58 7.40
N GLU A 79 -1.50 -1.33 8.34
CA GLU A 79 -1.22 0.01 8.84
C GLU A 79 -0.70 0.93 7.72
N GLN A 80 0.21 0.44 6.88
CA GLN A 80 0.70 1.18 5.72
C GLN A 80 -0.43 1.55 4.75
N ARG A 81 -1.37 0.63 4.49
CA ARG A 81 -2.52 0.90 3.63
C ARG A 81 -3.48 1.93 4.24
N THR A 82 -3.74 1.84 5.54
CA THR A 82 -4.58 2.81 6.26
C THR A 82 -3.96 4.20 6.21
N SER A 83 -2.66 4.31 6.47
CA SER A 83 -1.92 5.58 6.41
C SER A 83 -1.98 6.19 5.00
N LEU A 84 -1.74 5.41 3.95
CA LEU A 84 -1.83 5.87 2.56
C LEU A 84 -3.27 6.26 2.15
N GLY A 85 -4.27 5.45 2.52
CA GLY A 85 -5.67 5.75 2.24
C GLY A 85 -6.19 6.99 2.96
N ALA A 86 -5.67 7.29 4.16
CA ALA A 86 -5.97 8.53 4.87
C ALA A 86 -5.49 9.77 4.10
N VAL A 87 -4.33 9.68 3.43
CA VAL A 87 -3.82 10.77 2.58
C VAL A 87 -4.74 10.99 1.37
N GLU A 88 -5.24 9.93 0.72
CA GLU A 88 -6.17 10.09 -0.41
C GLU A 88 -7.51 10.72 0.02
N LEU A 89 -8.01 10.38 1.21
CA LEU A 89 -9.25 10.97 1.75
C LEU A 89 -9.08 12.44 2.10
N THR A 90 -7.93 12.85 2.65
CA THR A 90 -7.67 14.27 2.96
C THR A 90 -7.54 15.10 1.69
N GLU A 91 -6.87 14.61 0.64
CA GLU A 91 -6.83 15.29 -0.67
C GLU A 91 -8.22 15.50 -1.25
N LYS A 92 -9.12 14.51 -1.10
CA LYS A 92 -10.50 14.61 -1.57
C LYS A 92 -11.35 15.58 -0.74
N ILE A 93 -11.15 15.63 0.57
CA ILE A 93 -11.81 16.60 1.47
C ILE A 93 -11.36 18.02 1.14
N ILE A 94 -10.05 18.26 1.00
CA ILE A 94 -9.47 19.56 0.62
C ILE A 94 -10.02 20.00 -0.74
N SER A 95 -10.21 19.08 -1.69
CA SER A 95 -10.81 19.35 -2.99
C SER A 95 -12.33 19.65 -2.92
N SER A 96 -13.02 19.22 -1.87
CA SER A 96 -14.48 19.41 -1.67
C SER A 96 -14.85 20.63 -0.82
N SER A 97 -13.91 21.15 -0.03
CA SER A 97 -14.07 22.41 0.71
C SER A 97 -13.57 23.59 -0.14
N SER A 98 -14.35 23.97 -1.14
CA SER A 98 -14.17 25.26 -1.83
C SER A 98 -15.27 26.24 -1.42
N ALA A 99 -14.93 27.23 -0.60
CA ALA A 99 -15.49 28.59 -0.65
C ALA A 99 -14.63 29.56 0.19
N PRO A 100 -14.45 30.84 -0.20
CA PRO A 100 -14.25 31.40 -1.54
C PRO A 100 -12.87 32.08 -1.68
N ALA A 101 -12.48 32.34 -2.93
CA ALA A 101 -11.52 33.37 -3.37
C ALA A 101 -10.17 33.52 -2.61
N ILE A 102 -9.15 32.79 -3.07
CA ILE A 102 -7.79 33.33 -3.19
C ILE A 102 -7.30 33.06 -4.62
N THR A 103 -7.15 34.17 -5.33
CA THR A 103 -6.35 34.47 -6.53
C THR A 103 -5.71 33.32 -7.31
N GLN A 104 -5.98 33.34 -8.61
CA GLN A 104 -5.34 32.57 -9.69
C GLN A 104 -3.81 32.56 -9.56
N ASP A 105 -3.25 31.53 -8.95
CA ASP A 105 -1.89 31.07 -9.23
C ASP A 105 -1.97 29.57 -9.51
N LYS A 106 -2.65 29.22 -10.61
CA LYS A 106 -2.46 27.91 -11.23
C LYS A 106 -1.03 27.96 -11.79
N PRO A 107 -0.08 27.12 -11.33
CA PRO A 107 1.22 27.03 -11.98
C PRO A 107 0.97 26.49 -13.38
N GLN A 108 0.81 27.40 -14.34
CA GLN A 108 0.74 27.06 -15.74
C GLN A 108 2.07 26.37 -16.02
N LEU A 109 2.00 25.10 -16.42
CA LEU A 109 3.17 24.38 -16.89
C LEU A 109 3.74 25.22 -18.04
N LEU A 110 4.88 25.87 -17.79
CA LEU A 110 5.62 26.62 -18.80
C LEU A 110 6.23 25.59 -19.75
N ILE A 111 5.41 25.04 -20.64
CA ILE A 111 5.85 24.15 -21.70
C ILE A 111 6.58 25.04 -22.72
N PRO A 112 7.88 24.82 -22.98
CA PRO A 112 8.62 25.61 -23.96
C PRO A 112 7.98 25.49 -25.35
N SER A 113 7.97 26.57 -26.14
CA SER A 113 7.50 26.56 -27.54
C SER A 113 8.26 25.58 -28.45
N SER A 114 9.40 25.04 -27.99
CA SER A 114 10.15 23.96 -28.64
C SER A 114 9.48 22.58 -28.52
N PHE A 115 8.43 22.42 -27.71
CA PHE A 115 7.75 21.15 -27.52
C PHE A 115 6.76 20.87 -28.68
N PRO A 116 6.65 19.62 -29.18
CA PRO A 116 5.66 19.31 -30.20
C PRO A 116 4.24 19.60 -29.69
N PRO A 117 3.37 20.28 -30.49
CA PRO A 117 2.10 20.80 -30.01
C PRO A 117 1.16 19.68 -29.51
N LEU A 118 1.11 18.55 -30.21
CA LEU A 118 0.32 17.38 -29.82
C LEU A 118 0.85 16.70 -28.54
N GLU A 119 2.16 16.68 -28.33
CA GLU A 119 2.75 16.11 -27.11
C GLU A 119 2.47 17.01 -25.89
N ALA A 120 2.53 18.33 -26.08
CA ALA A 120 2.19 19.33 -25.08
C ALA A 120 0.70 19.27 -24.69
N GLU A 121 -0.18 19.13 -25.67
CA GLU A 121 -1.62 19.03 -25.45
C GLU A 121 -2.00 17.75 -24.70
N ILE A 122 -1.40 16.60 -25.03
CA ILE A 122 -1.60 15.35 -24.28
C ILE A 122 -1.12 15.48 -22.83
N LEU A 123 0.03 16.14 -22.59
CA LEU A 123 0.50 16.40 -21.24
C LEU A 123 -0.45 17.33 -20.49
N LYS A 124 -0.93 18.40 -21.13
CA LYS A 124 -1.87 19.35 -20.53
C LYS A 124 -3.17 18.65 -20.13
N LEU A 125 -3.79 17.90 -21.04
CA LEU A 125 -5.02 17.16 -20.77
C LEU A 125 -4.82 16.06 -19.72
N SER A 126 -3.68 15.36 -19.75
CA SER A 126 -3.40 14.28 -18.81
C SER A 126 -3.01 14.78 -17.41
N LEU A 127 -2.32 15.92 -17.29
CA LEU A 127 -1.79 16.43 -16.02
C LEU A 127 -2.72 17.45 -15.38
N GLU A 128 -3.32 18.36 -16.16
CA GLU A 128 -4.22 19.39 -15.64
C GLU A 128 -5.64 18.88 -15.43
N GLN A 129 -6.13 17.98 -16.30
CA GLN A 129 -7.52 17.50 -16.26
C GLN A 129 -7.64 16.03 -15.82
N GLN A 130 -6.53 15.38 -15.49
CA GLN A 130 -6.46 13.97 -15.04
C GLN A 130 -7.25 12.99 -15.92
N LEU A 131 -7.41 13.29 -17.21
CA LEU A 131 -8.19 12.46 -18.12
C LEU A 131 -7.52 11.13 -18.41
N SER A 132 -8.34 10.09 -18.57
CA SER A 132 -7.87 8.79 -19.02
C SER A 132 -7.37 8.85 -20.46
N LEU A 133 -6.43 7.96 -20.83
CA LEU A 133 -5.90 7.88 -22.20
C LEU A 133 -7.01 7.63 -23.24
N LYS A 134 -8.10 6.99 -22.84
CA LYS A 134 -9.27 6.76 -23.68
C LYS A 134 -10.02 8.06 -23.99
N GLN A 135 -10.21 8.92 -23.00
CA GLN A 135 -10.86 10.23 -23.18
C GLN A 135 -9.99 11.16 -24.02
N ILE A 136 -8.67 11.17 -23.80
CA ILE A 136 -7.72 11.96 -24.59
C ILE A 136 -7.71 11.50 -26.06
N SER A 137 -7.76 10.18 -26.28
CA SER A 137 -7.87 9.58 -27.61
C SER A 137 -9.13 10.04 -28.36
N GLN A 138 -10.26 10.18 -27.67
CA GLN A 138 -11.52 10.66 -28.26
C GLN A 138 -11.49 12.16 -28.59
N ILE A 139 -10.82 12.97 -27.76
CA ILE A 139 -10.72 14.43 -27.97
C ILE A 139 -9.79 14.74 -29.14
N LEU A 140 -8.66 14.05 -29.23
CA LEU A 140 -7.61 14.32 -30.20
C LEU A 140 -7.73 13.49 -31.49
N ASP A 141 -8.80 12.71 -31.64
CA ASP A 141 -9.06 11.79 -32.76
C ASP A 141 -7.84 10.93 -33.16
N ILE A 142 -7.19 10.35 -32.15
CA ILE A 142 -6.03 9.47 -32.31
C ILE A 142 -6.27 8.16 -31.57
N SER A 143 -5.62 7.07 -32.01
CA SER A 143 -5.71 5.81 -31.29
C SER A 143 -5.11 5.90 -29.88
N VAL A 144 -5.67 5.11 -28.94
CA VAL A 144 -5.21 5.07 -27.54
C VAL A 144 -3.72 4.72 -27.45
N GLU A 145 -3.24 3.82 -28.30
CA GLU A 145 -1.83 3.43 -28.35
C GLU A 145 -0.94 4.59 -28.84
N ARG A 146 -1.40 5.36 -29.82
CA ARG A 146 -0.70 6.57 -30.28
C ARG A 146 -0.66 7.65 -29.19
N CYS A 147 -1.75 7.84 -28.44
CA CYS A 147 -1.79 8.74 -27.28
C CYS A 147 -0.77 8.32 -26.21
N LYS A 148 -0.68 7.02 -25.90
CA LYS A 148 0.30 6.47 -24.94
C LYS A 148 1.74 6.69 -25.39
N GLN A 149 2.04 6.45 -26.67
CA GLN A 149 3.37 6.68 -27.25
C GLN A 149 3.78 8.15 -27.18
N LEU A 150 2.87 9.06 -27.53
CA LEU A 150 3.12 10.51 -27.47
C LEU A 150 3.32 10.98 -26.03
N LYS A 151 2.50 10.50 -25.07
CA LYS A 151 2.69 10.79 -23.65
C LYS A 151 4.06 10.36 -23.13
N LEU A 152 4.53 9.17 -23.52
CA LEU A 152 5.86 8.67 -23.13
C LEU A 152 6.99 9.51 -23.74
N LYS A 153 6.89 9.88 -25.02
CA LYS A 153 7.86 10.77 -25.68
C LYS A 153 7.90 12.14 -25.00
N ALA A 154 6.73 12.69 -24.69
CA ALA A 154 6.56 13.93 -23.98
C ALA A 154 7.23 13.88 -22.59
N LEU A 155 6.93 12.86 -21.77
CA LEU A 155 7.55 12.70 -20.44
C LEU A 155 9.09 12.56 -20.51
N ARG A 156 9.61 11.84 -21.51
CA ARG A 156 11.07 11.72 -21.73
C ARG A 156 11.70 13.07 -22.05
N ARG A 157 11.11 13.85 -22.96
CA ARG A 157 11.58 15.20 -23.31
C ARG A 157 11.48 16.16 -22.13
N PHE A 158 10.38 16.09 -21.38
CA PHE A 158 10.16 16.92 -20.19
C PHE A 158 11.21 16.64 -19.10
N LYS A 159 11.57 15.37 -18.87
CA LYS A 159 12.63 14.99 -17.94
C LYS A 159 14.00 15.54 -18.35
N VAL A 160 14.33 15.49 -19.64
CA VAL A 160 15.58 16.06 -20.19
C VAL A 160 15.63 17.58 -20.06
N TRP A 161 14.49 18.26 -20.19
CA TRP A 161 14.42 19.73 -20.07
C TRP A 161 14.57 20.25 -18.63
N LYS A 162 14.09 19.50 -17.63
CA LYS A 162 14.14 19.91 -16.22
C LYS A 162 15.48 19.58 -15.53
N THR A 163 16.33 18.78 -16.17
CA THR A 163 17.67 18.39 -15.68
C THR A 163 18.70 19.36 -16.24
#